data_AF-A0A522IC95-F1
#
_entry.id   AF-A0A522IC95-F1
#
_cell.length_a   1.000
_cell.length_b   1.000
_cell.length_c   1.000
_cell.angle_alpha   90.00
_cell.angle_beta   90.00
_cell.angle_gamma   90.00
#
_symmetry.space_group_name_H-M   'P 1'
#
loop_
_entity.id
_entity.type
_entity.pdbx_description
1 polymer ?
#
loop_
_entity_poly.entity_id
_entity_poly.type
_entity_poly.pdbx_seq_one_letter_code
_entity_poly.pdbx_strand_id
1 'polypeptide(L)' 'MSIGPTVSTISITVNGIPHTIPGTLTLGQLLDQLNVTSGDTTIPVASALNGQYVARRARASVVLNDGDAVTTFEPITGG' A
#
# COMPACT_ATOMS: atom_id res chain seq x y z
N MET A 1 -31.05 -1.47 14.98
CA MET A 1 -30.46 -1.53 13.62
C MET A 1 -29.10 -0.86 13.70
N SER A 2 -28.01 -1.62 13.65
CA SER A 2 -26.65 -1.05 13.63
C SER A 2 -26.25 -0.93 12.17
N ILE A 3 -26.28 0.29 11.63
CA ILE A 3 -25.60 0.57 10.36
C ILE A 3 -24.10 0.53 10.65
N GLY A 4 -23.43 -0.55 10.24
CA GLY A 4 -21.97 -0.61 10.30
C GLY A 4 -21.36 0.50 9.43
N PRO A 5 -20.12 0.94 9.69
CA PRO A 5 -19.47 1.93 8.85
C PRO A 5 -19.43 1.40 7.41
N THR A 6 -20.02 2.14 6.48
CA THR A 6 -19.88 1.87 5.04
C THR A 6 -18.43 2.18 4.66
N VAL A 7 -17.63 1.13 4.52
CA VAL A 7 -16.24 1.27 4.08
C VAL A 7 -16.28 1.58 2.58
N SER A 8 -16.16 2.86 2.23
CA SER A 8 -16.04 3.28 0.83
C SER A 8 -14.74 2.75 0.24
N THR A 9 -14.80 2.23 -0.98
CA THR A 9 -13.61 1.79 -1.72
C THR A 9 -13.07 2.90 -2.61
N ILE A 10 -11.75 2.89 -2.84
CA ILE A 10 -11.01 3.78 -3.74
C ILE A 10 -10.23 2.94 -4.77
N SER A 11 -9.93 3.55 -5.90
CA SER A 11 -9.10 2.97 -6.96
C SER A 11 -7.69 3.54 -6.90
N ILE A 12 -6.69 2.67 -6.83
CA ILE A 12 -5.27 3.04 -6.85
C ILE A 12 -4.55 2.23 -7.93
N THR A 13 -3.28 2.55 -8.18
CA THR A 13 -2.39 1.68 -8.95
C THR A 13 -1.23 1.21 -8.08
N VAL A 14 -0.84 -0.06 -8.20
CA VAL A 14 0.34 -0.63 -7.57
C VAL A 14 1.25 -1.16 -8.68
N ASN A 15 2.43 -0.58 -8.83
CA ASN A 15 3.35 -0.89 -9.95
C ASN A 15 2.67 -0.81 -11.34
N GLY A 16 1.74 0.13 -11.50
CA GLY A 16 0.96 0.31 -12.72
C GLY A 16 -0.24 -0.63 -12.88
N ILE A 17 -0.46 -1.57 -11.96
CA ILE A 17 -1.62 -2.47 -11.96
C ILE A 17 -2.76 -1.82 -11.15
N PRO A 18 -3.98 -1.70 -11.69
CA PRO A 18 -5.12 -1.16 -10.94
C PRO A 18 -5.55 -2.05 -9.78
N HIS A 19 -5.86 -1.45 -8.63
CA HIS A 19 -6.43 -2.12 -7.46
C HIS A 19 -7.59 -1.31 -6.89
N THR A 20 -8.62 -2.00 -6.40
CA THR A 20 -9.70 -1.41 -5.60
C THR A 20 -9.53 -1.82 -4.15
N ILE A 21 -9.41 -0.85 -3.25
CA ILE A 21 -9.12 -1.06 -1.83
C ILE A 21 -10.06 -0.24 -0.93
N PRO A 22 -10.19 -0.57 0.36
CA PRO A 22 -10.83 0.34 1.33
C PRO A 22 -10.14 1.71 1.38
N GLY A 23 -10.92 2.79 1.30
CA GLY A 23 -10.43 4.18 1.37
C GLY A 23 -9.87 4.61 2.72
N THR A 24 -9.86 3.72 3.71
CA THR A 24 -9.27 3.93 5.03
C THR A 24 -7.92 3.23 5.17
N LEU A 25 -7.42 2.55 4.13
CA LEU A 25 -6.12 1.89 4.21
C LEU A 25 -4.99 2.90 4.21
N THR A 26 -4.00 2.59 5.03
CA THR A 26 -2.69 3.24 4.98
C THR A 26 -1.76 2.50 4.00
N LEU A 27 -0.71 3.18 3.55
CA LEU A 27 0.34 2.57 2.74
C LEU A 27 0.97 1.36 3.45
N GLY A 28 1.13 1.42 4.78
CA GLY A 28 1.65 0.29 5.56
C GLY A 28 0.74 -0.94 5.47
N GLN A 29 -0.56 -0.75 5.70
CA GLN A 29 -1.55 -1.84 5.65
C GLN A 29 -1.70 -2.42 4.23
N LEU A 30 -1.63 -1.59 3.19
CA LEU A 30 -1.62 -2.07 1.81
C LEU A 30 -0.43 -3.00 1.55
N LEU A 31 0.78 -2.58 1.94
CA LEU A 31 1.98 -3.40 1.74
C LEU A 31 1.94 -4.70 2.53
N ASP A 32 1.40 -4.69 3.76
CA ASP A 32 1.22 -5.91 4.54
C ASP A 32 0.26 -6.89 3.84
N GLN A 33 -0.84 -6.40 3.26
CA GLN A 33 -1.77 -7.23 2.48
C GLN A 33 -1.13 -7.82 1.21
N LEU A 34 -0.31 -7.03 0.50
CA LEU A 34 0.41 -7.49 -0.68
C LEU A 34 1.45 -8.57 -0.32
N ASN A 35 2.17 -8.40 0.79
CA ASN A 35 3.15 -9.37 1.27
C ASN A 35 2.49 -10.70 1.69
N VAL A 36 1.33 -10.65 2.36
CA VAL A 36 0.55 -11.85 2.71
C VAL A 36 0.14 -12.61 1.45
N THR A 37 -0.24 -11.90 0.38
CA THR A 37 -0.66 -12.52 -0.88
C THR A 37 0.50 -13.21 -1.61
N SER A 38 1.70 -12.62 -1.56
CA SER A 38 2.91 -13.20 -2.18
C SER A 38 3.53 -14.33 -1.36
N GLY A 39 3.13 -14.52 -0.11
CA GLY A 39 3.71 -15.52 0.80
C GLY A 39 5.08 -15.15 1.37
N ASP A 40 5.62 -13.99 1.01
CA ASP A 40 6.90 -13.49 1.51
C ASP A 40 6.66 -12.41 2.57
N THR A 41 6.74 -12.84 3.83
CA THR A 41 6.48 -11.98 5.00
C THR A 41 7.70 -11.16 5.43
N THR A 42 8.82 -11.27 4.72
CA THR A 42 10.12 -10.78 5.20
C THR A 42 10.87 -9.83 4.29
N ILE A 43 10.48 -9.66 3.02
CA ILE A 43 11.21 -8.73 2.14
C ILE A 43 10.97 -7.27 2.56
N PRO A 44 12.01 -6.49 2.92
CA PRO A 44 11.87 -5.07 3.16
C PRO A 44 11.70 -4.35 1.83
N VAL A 45 10.45 -4.19 1.40
CA VAL A 45 10.10 -3.49 0.17
C VAL A 45 10.27 -1.97 0.37
N ALA A 46 11.07 -1.31 -0.46
CA ALA A 46 11.07 0.16 -0.54
C ALA A 46 9.81 0.61 -1.29
N SER A 47 9.22 1.75 -0.92
CA SER A 47 7.95 2.20 -1.51
C SER A 47 7.96 3.68 -1.83
N ALA A 48 7.31 4.05 -2.93
CA ALA A 48 6.98 5.42 -3.27
C ALA A 48 5.47 5.57 -3.43
N LEU A 49 4.95 6.75 -3.07
CA LEU A 49 3.58 7.18 -3.30
C LEU A 49 3.63 8.38 -4.24
N ASN A 50 2.97 8.29 -5.40
CA ASN A 50 2.94 9.32 -6.43
C ASN A 50 4.36 9.79 -6.82
N GLY A 51 5.30 8.85 -6.94
CA GLY A 51 6.70 9.11 -7.26
C GLY A 51 7.55 9.66 -6.10
N GLN A 52 6.98 9.88 -4.92
CA GLN A 52 7.70 10.33 -3.73
C GLN A 52 8.02 9.15 -2.81
N TYR A 53 9.30 8.99 -2.44
CA TYR A 53 9.72 7.95 -1.52
C TYR A 53 9.03 8.08 -0.15
N VAL A 54 8.53 6.96 0.38
CA VAL A 54 7.94 6.90 1.72
C VAL A 54 8.75 5.97 2.62
N ALA A 55 9.40 6.57 3.63
CA ALA A 55 10.17 5.87 4.63
C ALA A 55 9.32 4.83 5.38
N ARG A 56 9.89 3.66 5.69
CA ARG A 56 9.18 2.53 6.34
C ARG A 56 8.39 2.95 7.58
N ARG A 57 8.97 3.79 8.43
CA ARG A 57 8.33 4.26 9.68
C ARG A 57 7.15 5.20 9.45
N ALA A 58 7.06 5.86 8.30
CA ALA A 58 5.98 6.80 7.98
C ALA A 58 4.74 6.12 7.38
N ARG A 59 4.89 4.92 6.80
CA ARG A 59 3.84 4.26 6.00
C ARG A 59 2.54 4.00 6.78
N ALA A 60 2.64 3.73 8.07
CA ALA A 60 1.48 3.51 8.94
C ALA A 60 0.64 4.77 9.18
N SER A 61 1.15 5.96 8.82
CA SER A 61 0.46 7.24 8.96
C SER A 61 0.05 7.87 7.63
N VAL A 62 0.39 7.23 6.50
CA VAL A 62 0.05 7.71 5.16
C VAL A 62 -1.23 7.01 4.72
N VAL A 63 -2.36 7.70 4.81
CA VAL A 63 -3.66 7.22 4.28
C VAL A 63 -3.68 7.40 2.77
N LEU A 64 -4.11 6.36 2.05
CA LEU A 64 -4.22 6.37 0.59
C LEU A 64 -5.50 7.07 0.15
N ASN A 65 -5.43 7.76 -0.97
CA ASN A 65 -6.54 8.46 -1.60
C ASN A 65 -6.85 7.86 -2.97
N ASP A 66 -8.06 8.13 -3.47
CA ASP A 66 -8.45 7.72 -4.81
C ASP A 66 -7.51 8.32 -5.87
N GLY A 67 -7.09 7.48 -6.81
CA GLY A 67 -6.12 7.82 -7.86
C GLY A 67 -4.65 7.67 -7.47
N ASP A 68 -4.31 7.34 -6.22
CA ASP A 68 -2.92 7.21 -5.80
C ASP A 68 -2.15 6.13 -6.57
N ALA A 69 -0.88 6.40 -6.84
CA ALA A 69 0.05 5.47 -7.47
C ALA A 69 1.11 5.03 -6.47
N VAL A 70 1.08 3.75 -6.10
CA VAL A 70 2.07 3.11 -5.25
C VAL A 70 3.08 2.38 -6.12
N THR A 71 4.37 2.59 -5.86
CA THR A 71 5.44 1.81 -6.47
C THR A 71 6.23 1.11 -5.39
N THR A 72 6.49 -0.18 -5.60
CA THR A 72 7.29 -1.01 -4.71
C THR A 72 8.57 -1.44 -5.40
N PHE A 73 9.67 -1.43 -4.66
CA PHE A 73 10.97 -1.86 -5.16
C PHE A 73 11.51 -2.96 -4.25
N GLU A 74 12.02 -4.03 -4.85
CA GLU A 74 12.86 -4.98 -4.16
C GLU A 74 14.20 -4.30 -3.83
N PRO A 75 14.74 -4.50 -2.63
CA PRO A 75 16.06 -3.99 -2.30
C PRO A 75 17.10 -4.64 -3.23
N ILE A 76 17.75 -3.82 -4.06
CA ILE A 76 18.88 -4.24 -4.88
C ILE A 76 20.14 -4.24 -4.00
N THR A 77 20.21 -5.14 -3.03
CA THR A 77 21.44 -5.39 -2.28
C THR A 77 22.01 -6.72 -2.73
N GLY A 78 23.06 -6.66 -3.56
CA GLY A 78 24.08 -7.70 -3.58
C GLY A 78 24.88 -7.61 -2.28
N GLY A 79 25.14 -8.75 -1.64
CA GLY A 79 26.04 -8.83 -0.50
C GLY A 79 27.46 -8.42 -0.86
#